data_AF-A0A5J5SQ32-F1
#
_entry.id   AF-A0A5J5SQ32-F1
#
_cell.length_a   1.000
_cell.length_b   1.000
_cell.length_c   1.000
_cell.angle_alpha   90.00
_cell.angle_beta   90.00
_cell.angle_gamma   90.00
#
_symmetry.space_group_name_H-M   'P 1'
#
loop_
_entity.id
_entity.type
_entity.pdbx_description
1 polymer ?
#
loop_
_entity_poly.entity_id
_entity_poly.type
_entity_poly.pdbx_seq_one_letter_code
_entity_poly.pdbx_strand_id
1 'polypeptide(L)'
;MALEWVVLGYTAGAEAIMLLLLTVPGLDGLRKGLIAVTRNLLKPFMSVVPFCLFLLMDIYWKYETRPTCDADSCTPSEYLRHQKSIMKSQRNALLIAAALILYWLLYSVTNLVVKIEQLNQRVERLKNRD
;
A
#
# COMPACT_ATOMS: atom_id res chain seq x y z
N MET A 1 8.15 16.02 8.33
CA MET A 1 6.71 15.87 8.62
C MET A 1 5.77 15.99 7.43
N ALA A 2 6.09 16.62 6.29
CA ALA A 2 5.24 16.58 5.08
C ALA A 2 5.78 15.62 4.01
N LEU A 3 7.11 15.59 3.84
CA LEU A 3 7.79 14.77 2.82
C LEU A 3 7.50 13.27 2.96
N GLU A 4 7.46 12.73 4.18
CA GLU A 4 7.18 11.30 4.44
C GLU A 4 5.82 10.87 3.90
N TRP A 5 4.77 11.68 4.12
CA TRP A 5 3.42 11.41 3.64
C TRP A 5 3.27 11.62 2.14
N VAL A 6 4.03 12.56 1.59
CA VAL A 6 4.11 12.77 0.14
C VAL A 6 4.73 11.56 -0.53
N VAL A 7 5.86 11.05 -0.01
CA VAL A 7 6.51 9.83 -0.50
C VAL A 7 5.56 8.64 -0.39
N LEU A 8 4.89 8.47 0.76
CA LEU A 8 3.94 7.37 0.97
C LEU A 8 2.74 7.43 0.01
N GLY A 9 2.25 8.65 -0.27
CA GLY A 9 1.20 8.86 -1.26
C GLY A 9 1.63 8.49 -2.67
N TYR A 10 2.85 8.87 -3.07
CA TYR A 10 3.40 8.47 -4.37
C TYR A 10 3.61 6.97 -4.48
N THR A 11 4.09 6.31 -3.42
CA THR A 11 4.25 4.85 -3.43
C THR A 11 2.89 4.16 -3.56
N ALA A 12 1.89 4.56 -2.78
CA ALA A 12 0.54 4.00 -2.87
C ALA A 12 -0.09 4.22 -4.25
N GLY A 13 0.09 5.42 -4.83
CA GLY A 13 -0.38 5.74 -6.17
C GLY A 13 0.30 4.88 -7.25
N ALA A 14 1.61 4.68 -7.15
CA ALA A 14 2.36 3.82 -8.06
C ALA A 14 1.90 2.36 -7.97
N GLU A 15 1.69 1.83 -6.75
CA GLU A 15 1.17 0.49 -6.52
C GLU A 15 -0.23 0.31 -7.15
N ALA A 16 -1.12 1.29 -6.98
CA ALA A 16 -2.45 1.26 -7.58
C ALA A 16 -2.41 1.25 -9.12
N ILE A 17 -1.54 2.06 -9.73
CA ILE A 17 -1.36 2.07 -11.19
C ILE A 17 -0.81 0.71 -11.68
N MET A 18 0.19 0.15 -10.98
CA MET A 18 0.73 -1.18 -11.32
C MET A 18 -0.32 -2.28 -11.21
N LEU A 19 -1.16 -2.23 -10.17
CA LEU A 19 -2.29 -3.14 -9.98
C LEU A 19 -3.29 -3.04 -11.13
N LEU A 20 -3.64 -1.81 -11.53
CA LEU A 20 -4.57 -1.56 -12.61
C LEU A 20 -4.01 -2.10 -13.93
N LEU A 21 -2.74 -1.83 -14.24
CA LEU A 21 -2.07 -2.36 -15.42
C LEU A 21 -1.99 -3.89 -15.44
N LEU A 22 -1.81 -4.55 -14.28
CA LEU A 22 -1.81 -6.02 -14.20
C LEU A 22 -3.20 -6.64 -14.36
N THR A 23 -4.25 -5.93 -13.97
CA THR A 23 -5.63 -6.43 -13.96
C THR A 23 -6.38 -6.18 -15.27
N VAL A 24 -5.93 -5.25 -16.12
CA VAL A 24 -6.55 -5.03 -17.45
C VAL A 24 -6.40 -6.28 -18.34
N PRO A 25 -7.51 -6.89 -18.79
CA PRO A 25 -7.48 -7.99 -19.76
C PRO A 25 -7.15 -7.46 -21.17
N GLY A 26 -6.28 -8.15 -21.92
CA GLY A 26 -5.92 -7.81 -23.31
C GLY A 26 -4.46 -7.44 -23.56
N LEU A 27 -3.61 -7.40 -22.52
CA LEU A 27 -2.17 -7.11 -22.63
C LEU A 27 -1.29 -8.38 -22.64
N ASP A 28 -1.77 -9.50 -23.17
CA ASP A 28 -1.09 -10.81 -23.00
C ASP A 28 0.34 -10.85 -23.57
N GLY A 29 0.63 -10.10 -24.65
CA GLY A 29 1.99 -9.95 -25.17
C GLY A 29 2.93 -9.14 -24.26
N LEU A 30 2.40 -8.14 -23.55
CA LEU A 30 3.14 -7.30 -22.60
C LEU A 30 3.17 -7.88 -21.18
N ARG A 31 2.30 -8.86 -20.89
CA ARG A 31 2.11 -9.47 -19.57
C ARG A 31 3.42 -10.03 -19.00
N LYS A 32 4.25 -10.70 -19.82
CA LYS A 32 5.56 -11.20 -19.39
C LYS A 32 6.52 -10.08 -18.97
N GLY A 33 6.57 -9.00 -19.74
CA GLY A 33 7.38 -7.82 -19.42
C GLY A 33 6.87 -7.12 -18.17
N LEU A 34 5.55 -6.95 -18.05
CA LEU A 34 4.91 -6.32 -16.91
C LEU A 34 5.12 -7.13 -15.62
N ILE A 35 4.98 -8.46 -15.66
CA ILE A 35 5.29 -9.33 -14.51
C ILE A 35 6.75 -9.17 -14.09
N ALA A 36 7.69 -9.13 -15.04
CA ALA A 36 9.12 -8.97 -14.74
C ALA A 36 9.41 -7.62 -14.09
N VAL A 37 8.84 -6.53 -14.62
CA VAL A 37 8.95 -5.19 -14.05
C VAL A 37 8.34 -5.13 -12.66
N THR A 38 7.11 -5.63 -12.48
CA THR A 38 6.44 -5.64 -11.18
C THR A 38 7.22 -6.47 -10.16
N ARG A 39 7.77 -7.63 -10.53
CA ARG A 39 8.54 -8.47 -9.61
C ARG A 39 9.89 -7.83 -9.22
N ASN A 40 10.52 -7.11 -10.14
CA ASN A 40 11.74 -6.35 -9.86
C ASN A 40 11.47 -5.12 -9.00
N LEU A 41 10.31 -4.48 -9.14
CA LEU A 41 9.88 -3.35 -8.32
C LEU A 41 9.34 -3.78 -6.94
N LEU A 42 8.71 -4.95 -6.84
CA LEU A 42 8.21 -5.49 -5.57
C LEU A 42 9.34 -5.73 -4.55
N LYS A 43 10.55 -6.03 -5.04
CA LYS A 43 11.74 -6.27 -4.22
C LYS A 43 12.20 -5.04 -3.43
N PRO A 44 12.36 -3.83 -4.01
CA PRO A 44 12.58 -2.61 -3.25
C PRO A 44 11.34 -2.17 -2.45
N PHE A 45 10.12 -2.46 -2.90
CA PHE A 45 8.90 -2.15 -2.14
C PHE A 45 8.76 -2.95 -0.82
N MET A 46 9.50 -4.03 -0.61
CA MET A 46 9.61 -4.68 0.71
C MET A 46 10.12 -3.73 1.81
N SER A 47 10.87 -2.69 1.46
CA SER A 47 11.33 -1.66 2.41
C SER A 47 10.23 -0.67 2.83
N VAL A 48 9.11 -0.61 2.08
CA VAL A 48 7.95 0.23 2.44
C VAL A 48 7.20 -0.35 3.63
N VAL A 49 7.15 -1.68 3.79
CA VAL A 49 6.50 -2.33 4.92
C VAL A 49 7.11 -1.92 6.29
N PRO A 50 8.44 -2.01 6.53
CA PRO A 50 9.03 -1.53 7.78
C PRO A 50 8.90 -0.01 7.96
N PHE A 51 8.88 0.77 6.87
CA PHE A 51 8.62 2.21 6.91
C PHE A 51 7.18 2.53 7.37
N CYS A 52 6.18 1.81 6.84
CA CYS A 52 4.79 1.89 7.29
C CYS A 52 4.63 1.52 8.77
N LEU A 53 5.32 0.47 9.24
CA LEU A 53 5.32 0.06 10.65
C LEU A 53 5.92 1.15 11.55
N PHE A 54 7.02 1.78 11.13
CA PHE A 54 7.62 2.90 11.85
C PHE A 54 6.64 4.09 11.96
N LEU A 55 5.95 4.43 10.88
CA LEU A 55 4.94 5.50 10.88
C LEU A 55 3.72 5.16 11.74
N LEU A 56 3.28 3.90 11.78
CA LEU A 56 2.22 3.46 12.70
C LEU A 56 2.67 3.59 14.15
N MET A 57 3.91 3.24 14.46
CA MET A 57 4.46 3.37 15.80
C MET A 57 4.61 4.84 16.22
N ASP A 58 4.99 5.73 15.31
CA ASP A 58 5.00 7.20 15.55
C ASP A 58 3.59 7.75 15.79
N ILE A 59 2.58 7.27 15.05
CA ILE A 59 1.18 7.63 15.29
C ILE A 59 0.70 7.11 16.64
N TYR A 60 1.00 5.85 16.98
CA TYR A 60 0.63 5.22 18.25
C TYR A 60 1.24 5.98 19.43
N TRP A 61 2.53 6.29 19.35
CA TRP A 61 3.22 7.07 20.38
C TRP A 61 2.62 8.47 20.54
N LYS A 62 2.27 9.16 19.43
CA LYS A 62 1.57 10.45 19.44
C LYS A 62 0.14 10.39 19.94
N TYR A 63 -0.49 9.22 19.93
CA TYR A 63 -1.80 9.00 20.53
C TYR A 63 -1.66 8.84 22.05
N GLU A 64 -0.70 8.03 22.49
CA GLU A 64 -0.46 7.73 23.90
C GLU A 64 0.06 8.94 24.69
N THR A 65 1.00 9.70 24.13
CA THR A 65 1.57 10.90 24.79
C THR A 65 0.70 12.15 24.67
N ARG A 66 -0.53 12.01 24.14
CA ARG A 66 -1.40 13.15 23.92
C ARG A 66 -2.11 13.53 25.23
N PRO A 67 -2.03 14.80 25.66
CA PRO A 67 -2.78 15.26 26.83
C PRO A 67 -4.29 15.20 26.52
N THR A 68 -5.01 14.31 27.21
CA THR A 68 -6.47 14.20 27.18
C THR A 68 -7.07 15.35 27.98
N CYS A 69 -7.85 16.20 27.30
CA CYS A 69 -8.69 17.18 27.99
C CYS A 69 -10.01 16.50 28.36
N ASP A 70 -10.24 16.25 29.64
CA ASP A 70 -11.58 15.92 30.14
C ASP A 70 -12.47 17.16 30.03
N ALA A 71 -13.73 16.95 29.64
CA ALA A 71 -14.65 17.96 29.13
C ALA A 71 -14.88 19.16 30.08
N ASP A 72 -14.59 19.02 31.37
CA ASP A 72 -14.84 20.04 32.40
C ASP A 72 -13.70 21.06 32.59
N SER A 73 -12.52 20.86 31.98
CA SER A 73 -11.32 21.69 32.26
C SER A 73 -10.73 22.45 31.06
N CYS A 74 -11.26 22.27 29.83
CA CYS A 74 -10.57 22.71 28.61
C CYS A 74 -11.22 23.95 27.96
N THR A 75 -10.42 24.90 27.48
CA THR A 75 -10.96 26.05 26.72
C THR A 75 -11.40 25.64 25.31
N PRO A 76 -12.39 26.31 24.68
CA PRO A 76 -12.89 25.96 23.33
C PRO A 76 -11.78 25.96 22.26
N SER A 77 -10.76 26.81 22.43
CA SER A 77 -9.61 26.88 21.53
C SER A 77 -8.69 25.65 21.60
N GLU A 78 -8.57 25.04 22.78
CA GLU A 78 -7.78 23.84 23.02
C GLU A 78 -8.51 22.59 22.51
N TYR A 79 -9.83 22.53 22.68
CA TYR A 79 -10.67 21.48 22.10
C TYR A 79 -10.56 21.44 20.56
N LEU A 80 -10.66 22.60 19.89
CA LEU A 80 -10.50 22.70 18.44
C LEU A 80 -9.10 22.27 17.96
N ARG A 81 -8.05 22.60 18.73
CA ARG A 81 -6.66 22.19 18.44
C ARG A 81 -6.49 20.67 18.64
N HIS A 82 -7.19 20.10 19.61
CA HIS A 82 -7.23 18.66 19.87
C HIS A 82 -7.92 17.90 18.74
N GLN A 83 -9.10 18.34 18.30
CA GLN A 83 -9.84 17.80 17.14
C GLN A 83 -9.03 17.86 15.84
N LYS A 84 -8.40 19.01 15.54
CA LYS A 84 -7.58 19.18 14.34
C LYS A 84 -6.39 18.22 14.30
N SER A 85 -5.80 17.95 15.45
CA SER A 85 -4.69 17.01 15.55
C SER A 85 -5.16 15.54 15.52
N ILE A 86 -6.36 15.19 16.00
CA ILE A 86 -6.95 13.85 15.82
C ILE A 86 -7.17 13.59 14.33
N MET A 87 -7.85 14.52 13.64
CA MET A 87 -8.19 14.34 12.22
C MET A 87 -6.94 14.25 11.33
N LYS A 88 -5.84 14.90 11.71
CA LYS A 88 -4.55 14.77 11.02
C LYS A 88 -3.93 13.37 11.16
N SER A 89 -4.03 12.76 12.34
CA SER A 89 -3.55 11.39 12.60
C SER A 89 -4.40 10.33 11.91
N GLN A 90 -5.72 10.48 11.92
CA GLN A 90 -6.66 9.56 11.27
C GLN A 90 -6.42 9.46 9.75
N ARG A 91 -6.22 10.59 9.08
CA ARG A 91 -5.89 10.63 7.63
C ARG A 91 -4.58 9.92 7.32
N ASN A 92 -3.59 10.07 8.19
CA ASN A 92 -2.29 9.42 8.07
C ASN A 92 -2.36 7.90 8.29
N ALA A 93 -3.15 7.46 9.27
CA ALA A 93 -3.40 6.03 9.52
C ALA A 93 -4.13 5.37 8.34
N LEU A 94 -5.14 6.03 7.78
CA LEU A 94 -5.83 5.60 6.56
C LEU A 94 -4.87 5.46 5.38
N LEU A 95 -3.94 6.41 5.20
CA LEU A 95 -2.95 6.36 4.13
C LEU A 95 -2.01 5.15 4.27
N ILE A 96 -1.57 4.86 5.49
CA ILE A 96 -0.74 3.68 5.76
C ILE A 96 -1.51 2.38 5.51
N ALA A 97 -2.75 2.30 6.01
CA ALA A 97 -3.59 1.12 5.80
C ALA A 97 -3.83 0.88 4.29
N ALA A 98 -4.11 1.94 3.53
CA ALA A 98 -4.27 1.86 2.09
C ALA A 98 -2.99 1.37 1.39
N ALA A 99 -1.82 1.90 1.74
CA ALA A 99 -0.54 1.45 1.18
C ALA A 99 -0.26 -0.03 1.47
N LEU A 100 -0.50 -0.49 2.70
CA LEU A 100 -0.31 -1.90 3.07
C LEU A 100 -1.27 -2.84 2.32
N ILE A 101 -2.53 -2.44 2.17
CA ILE A 101 -3.54 -3.23 1.43
C ILE A 101 -3.18 -3.27 -0.07
N LEU A 102 -2.80 -2.14 -0.67
CA LEU A 102 -2.40 -2.08 -2.08
C LEU A 102 -1.16 -2.95 -2.35
N TYR A 103 -0.14 -2.87 -1.49
CA TYR A 103 1.01 -3.75 -1.55
C TYR A 103 0.61 -5.24 -1.49
N TRP A 104 -0.26 -5.61 -0.54
CA TRP A 104 -0.74 -6.97 -0.39
C TRP A 104 -1.49 -7.48 -1.63
N LEU A 105 -2.36 -6.64 -2.20
CA LEU A 105 -3.08 -6.94 -3.42
C LEU A 105 -2.12 -7.10 -4.60
N LEU A 106 -1.14 -6.20 -4.74
CA LEU A 106 -0.13 -6.26 -5.80
C LEU A 106 0.66 -7.57 -5.73
N TYR A 107 1.10 -7.95 -4.53
CA TYR A 107 1.79 -9.21 -4.28
C TYR A 107 0.93 -10.42 -4.66
N SER A 108 -0.33 -10.44 -4.22
CA SER A 108 -1.26 -11.54 -4.47
C SER A 108 -1.59 -11.70 -5.95
N VAL A 109 -1.91 -10.60 -6.64
CA VAL A 109 -2.21 -10.59 -8.07
C VAL A 109 -0.99 -11.00 -8.89
N THR A 110 0.19 -10.49 -8.57
CA THR A 110 1.43 -10.87 -9.27
C THR A 110 1.69 -12.37 -9.14
N ASN A 111 1.53 -12.93 -7.94
CA ASN A 111 1.74 -14.36 -7.70
C ASN A 111 0.70 -15.22 -8.43
N LEU A 112 -0.56 -14.77 -8.48
CA LEU A 112 -1.63 -15.44 -9.22
C LEU A 112 -1.35 -15.44 -10.73
N VAL A 113 -0.96 -14.30 -11.29
CA VAL A 113 -0.62 -14.18 -12.71
C VAL A 113 0.57 -15.06 -13.08
N VAL A 114 1.60 -15.15 -12.23
CA VAL A 114 2.74 -16.07 -12.44
C VAL A 114 2.28 -17.52 -12.46
N LYS A 115 1.38 -17.92 -11.55
CA LYS A 115 0.81 -19.28 -11.56
C LYS A 115 0.04 -19.54 -12.85
N ILE A 116 -0.81 -18.61 -13.29
CA ILE A 116 -1.58 -18.74 -14.54
C ILE A 116 -0.64 -18.97 -15.73
N GLU A 117 0.44 -18.20 -15.86
CA GLU A 117 1.43 -18.37 -16.93
C GLU A 117 2.10 -19.76 -16.88
N GLN A 118 2.48 -20.23 -15.70
CA GLN A 118 3.06 -21.57 -15.53
C GLN A 118 2.08 -22.69 -15.90
N LEU A 119 0.78 -22.53 -15.56
CA LEU A 119 -0.26 -23.48 -15.94
C LEU A 119 -0.48 -23.48 -17.46
N ASN A 120 -0.58 -22.30 -18.09
CA ASN A 120 -0.75 -22.19 -19.55
C ASN A 120 0.40 -22.86 -20.31
N GLN A 121 1.66 -22.65 -19.88
CA GLN A 121 2.81 -23.30 -20.48
C GLN A 121 2.83 -24.83 -20.31
N ARG A 122 2.17 -25.37 -19.27
CA ARG A 122 2.01 -26.82 -19.11
C ARG A 122 0.93 -27.35 -20.05
N VAL A 123 -0.18 -26.63 -20.18
CA VAL A 123 -1.27 -26.97 -21.11
C VAL A 123 -0.77 -26.97 -22.55
N GLU A 124 0.00 -25.96 -22.96
CA GLU A 124 0.54 -25.87 -24.31
C GLU A 124 1.54 -27.00 -24.63
N ARG A 125 2.38 -27.38 -23.65
CA ARG A 125 3.28 -28.54 -23.78
C ARG A 125 2.56 -29.87 -23.89
N LEU A 126 1.41 -30.03 -23.22
CA LEU A 126 0.57 -31.21 -23.35
C LEU A 126 -0.10 -31.24 -24.72
N LYS A 127 -0.67 -30.12 -25.16
CA LYS A 127 -1.32 -30.00 -26.47
C LYS A 127 -0.38 -30.26 -27.65
N ASN A 128 0.89 -29.87 -27.56
CA ASN A 128 1.87 -30.11 -28.63
C ASN A 128 2.40 -31.56 -28.66
N ARG A 129 1.99 -32.40 -27.71
CA ARG A 129 2.46 -33.79 -27.57
C ARG A 129 1.42 -34.81 -28.03
N ASP A 130 0.17 -34.37 -28.22
CA ASP A 130 -0.92 -35.08 -28.90
C ASP A 130 -0.95 -34.69 -30.39
#